data_AF-B0DLB8-F1
#
_entry.id   AF-B0DLB8-F1
#
_cell.length_a   1.000
_cell.length_b   1.000
_cell.length_c   1.000
_cell.angle_alpha   90.00
_cell.angle_beta   90.00
_cell.angle_gamma   90.00
#
_symmetry.space_group_name_H-M   'P 1'
#
loop_
_entity.id
_entity.type
_entity.pdbx_description
1 polymer ?
#
loop_
_entity_poly.entity_id
_entity_poly.type
_entity_poly.pdbx_seq_one_letter_code
_entity_poly.pdbx_strand_id
1 'polypeptide(L)'
;MAEDSHITAKKNSKLGKIFLSFVDTIEGFHDPSILALVKQVASSSPSPTDIEAAWELLGGWTSTGLTLPKSIPPAPALHFPAEHRLHFDVPFEWYFVTLSLNLECGGRVSAVFIIFRKAIGTHASSPKHTTDLDRQIFSTSLGITIEMPGAPAVHHAFPVIARAPIEGGVKYGNNPFHLTVGKNSFNGSVDVFPLRVHIDGPGDSLVGCPTIEIDLDCSATNPLFLQGVNGFVGAPGGPTWYYYSWANQSTTGSVKIDGHHHVVTSGVTWMDHQWGGWDVPTSPTKPGGGGWCWFEFQFDGNRALTLACPHSGKIVPSLWGFGVYVEGKSSSLVEAKLDVGQFAKSPETDANYPSAWHLVVQSATVNLDVVVTTVCDQQSLWQGGLTEYAEAASTVVATGHVDGKEVTMEGVGYCESVGLEDYVEANTRRNMWLLSSLQHENVD
;
A
#
# COMPACT_ATOMS: atom_id res chain seq x y z
N MET A 1 18.79 1.56 56.70
CA MET A 1 17.47 1.95 56.17
C MET A 1 17.57 1.78 54.67
N ALA A 2 16.94 0.74 54.16
CA ALA A 2 16.89 0.46 52.73
C ALA A 2 15.80 1.35 52.13
N GLU A 3 16.14 2.13 51.11
CA GLU A 3 15.16 2.79 50.26
C GLU A 3 14.63 1.74 49.26
N ASP A 4 13.35 1.42 49.40
CA ASP A 4 12.58 0.66 48.43
C ASP A 4 12.52 1.46 47.12
N SER A 5 13.29 1.04 46.12
CA SER A 5 13.07 1.44 44.73
C SER A 5 11.88 0.65 44.17
N HIS A 6 10.68 1.16 44.40
CA HIS A 6 9.52 0.76 43.60
C HIS A 6 9.73 1.21 42.16
N ILE A 7 10.29 0.32 41.33
CA ILE A 7 10.14 0.38 39.88
C ILE A 7 8.65 0.15 39.60
N THR A 8 7.89 1.23 39.46
CA THR A 8 6.51 1.16 38.94
C THR A 8 6.58 0.64 37.51
N ALA A 9 6.22 -0.63 37.31
CA ALA A 9 5.94 -1.16 35.98
C ALA A 9 4.96 -0.21 35.27
N LYS A 10 5.40 0.39 34.15
CA LYS A 10 4.58 1.32 33.35
C LYS A 10 3.26 0.62 33.00
N LYS A 11 2.16 1.27 33.36
CA LYS A 11 0.80 0.74 33.17
C LYS A 11 0.53 0.61 31.67
N ASN A 12 0.14 -0.58 31.19
CA ASN A 12 -0.17 -0.85 29.78
C ASN A 12 -0.97 0.30 29.14
N SER A 13 -0.49 0.81 27.99
CA SER A 13 -1.11 1.92 27.27
C SER A 13 -2.54 1.55 26.81
N LYS A 14 -3.36 2.55 26.41
CA LYS A 14 -4.71 2.23 25.88
C LYS A 14 -4.59 1.43 24.57
N LEU A 15 -3.63 1.82 23.74
CA LEU A 15 -3.29 1.18 22.49
C LEU A 15 -2.87 -0.28 22.71
N GLY A 16 -1.93 -0.53 23.63
CA GLY A 16 -1.48 -1.88 24.00
C GLY A 16 -2.63 -2.75 24.53
N LYS A 17 -3.51 -2.22 25.38
CA LYS A 17 -4.70 -2.95 25.86
C LYS A 17 -5.65 -3.38 24.75
N ILE A 18 -5.89 -2.52 23.76
CA ILE A 18 -6.76 -2.85 22.62
C ILE A 18 -6.15 -4.02 21.84
N PHE A 19 -4.87 -3.89 21.47
CA PHE A 19 -4.18 -4.90 20.70
C PHE A 19 -4.02 -6.22 21.48
N LEU A 20 -3.68 -6.17 22.77
CA LEU A 20 -3.60 -7.35 23.62
C LEU A 20 -4.94 -8.10 23.69
N SER A 21 -6.04 -7.36 23.89
CA SER A 21 -7.38 -7.96 23.97
C SER A 21 -7.78 -8.64 22.65
N PHE A 22 -7.29 -8.12 21.51
CA PHE A 22 -7.45 -8.76 20.21
C PHE A 22 -6.58 -10.02 20.08
N VAL A 23 -5.29 -9.93 20.39
CA VAL A 23 -4.34 -11.05 20.31
C VAL A 23 -4.76 -12.22 21.22
N ASP A 24 -5.40 -11.93 22.36
CA ASP A 24 -5.95 -12.95 23.25
C ASP A 24 -7.11 -13.76 22.64
N THR A 25 -7.74 -13.27 21.56
CA THR A 25 -8.77 -14.01 20.82
C THR A 25 -8.20 -14.98 19.78
N ILE A 26 -6.90 -14.90 19.49
CA ILE A 26 -6.26 -15.74 18.49
C ILE A 26 -5.99 -17.12 19.08
N GLU A 27 -6.78 -18.10 18.63
CA GLU A 27 -6.61 -19.51 18.96
C GLU A 27 -5.89 -20.27 17.83
N GLY A 28 -5.13 -21.31 18.16
CA GLY A 28 -4.50 -22.17 17.17
C GLY A 28 -3.39 -21.49 16.33
N PHE A 29 -2.79 -20.43 16.85
CA PHE A 29 -1.63 -19.83 16.20
C PHE A 29 -0.45 -20.82 16.17
N HIS A 30 0.21 -20.91 15.02
CA HIS A 30 1.18 -21.96 14.71
C HIS A 30 2.53 -21.82 15.45
N ASP A 31 2.89 -20.62 15.91
CA ASP A 31 4.16 -20.36 16.60
C ASP A 31 3.93 -19.76 18.01
N PRO A 32 3.95 -20.59 19.07
CA PRO A 32 3.73 -20.13 20.43
C PRO A 32 4.76 -19.09 20.92
N SER A 33 5.99 -19.13 20.39
CA SER A 33 7.05 -18.21 20.80
C SER A 33 6.82 -16.80 20.28
N ILE A 34 6.40 -16.68 19.02
CA ILE A 34 6.00 -15.43 18.40
C ILE A 34 4.74 -14.88 19.07
N LEU A 35 3.73 -15.71 19.34
CA LEU A 35 2.54 -15.26 20.04
C LEU A 35 2.87 -14.72 21.44
N ALA A 36 3.77 -15.38 22.17
CA ALA A 36 4.22 -14.91 23.48
C ALA A 36 4.94 -13.55 23.38
N LEU A 37 5.83 -13.36 22.40
CA LEU A 37 6.49 -12.09 22.14
C LEU A 37 5.48 -10.98 21.81
N VAL A 38 4.53 -11.23 20.91
CA VAL A 38 3.47 -10.28 20.55
C VAL A 38 2.64 -9.89 21.78
N LYS A 39 2.25 -10.86 22.63
CA LYS A 39 1.51 -10.58 23.87
C LYS A 39 2.35 -9.78 24.86
N GLN A 40 3.66 -10.02 24.94
CA GLN A 40 4.56 -9.26 25.79
C GLN A 40 4.65 -7.80 25.35
N VAL A 41 4.84 -7.55 24.05
CA VAL A 41 4.80 -6.21 23.44
C VAL A 41 3.45 -5.53 23.69
N ALA A 42 2.34 -6.23 23.43
CA ALA A 42 1.00 -5.66 23.64
C ALA A 42 0.69 -5.38 25.13
N SER A 43 1.36 -6.08 26.06
CA SER A 43 1.20 -5.88 27.50
C SER A 43 1.99 -4.69 28.05
N SER A 44 2.91 -4.13 27.28
CA SER A 44 3.74 -2.98 27.67
C SER A 44 3.10 -1.66 27.21
N SER A 45 3.88 -0.64 26.83
CA SER A 45 3.37 0.61 26.24
C SER A 45 3.87 0.76 24.79
N PRO A 46 3.51 -0.17 23.89
CA PRO A 46 4.09 -0.24 22.56
C PRO A 46 3.77 1.01 21.73
N SER A 47 4.71 1.41 20.90
CA SER A 47 4.45 2.41 19.86
C SER A 47 3.56 1.83 18.75
N PRO A 48 2.93 2.68 17.91
CA PRO A 48 2.21 2.21 16.73
C PRO A 48 3.08 1.34 15.79
N THR A 49 4.37 1.65 15.66
CA THR A 49 5.32 0.88 14.84
C THR A 49 5.58 -0.50 15.44
N ASP A 50 5.69 -0.61 16.78
CA ASP A 50 5.82 -1.90 17.46
C ASP A 50 4.60 -2.78 17.22
N ILE A 51 3.39 -2.19 17.30
CA ILE A 51 2.16 -2.92 16.98
C ILE A 51 2.15 -3.36 15.54
N GLU A 52 2.53 -2.51 14.59
CA GLU A 52 2.55 -2.88 13.18
C GLU A 52 3.53 -4.03 12.89
N ALA A 53 4.73 -3.99 13.46
CA ALA A 53 5.71 -5.07 13.33
C ALA A 53 5.22 -6.37 13.98
N ALA A 54 4.58 -6.29 15.15
CA ALA A 54 3.96 -7.43 15.83
C ALA A 54 2.77 -8.00 15.04
N TRP A 55 2.02 -7.13 14.37
CA TRP A 55 0.87 -7.47 13.55
C TRP A 55 1.28 -8.25 12.30
N GLU A 56 2.35 -7.84 11.61
CA GLU A 56 2.88 -8.58 10.46
C GLU A 56 3.32 -10.02 10.82
N LEU A 57 3.86 -10.22 12.03
CA LEU A 57 4.23 -11.56 12.51
C LEU A 57 3.01 -12.49 12.71
N LEU A 58 1.81 -11.94 12.89
CA LEU A 58 0.57 -12.72 13.00
C LEU A 58 0.02 -13.16 11.65
N GLY A 59 0.43 -12.53 10.53
CA GLY A 59 0.00 -12.90 9.18
C GLY A 59 -1.52 -12.99 9.03
N GLY A 60 -2.02 -14.09 8.44
CA GLY A 60 -3.46 -14.30 8.19
C GLY A 60 -4.35 -14.35 9.45
N TRP A 61 -3.78 -14.54 10.65
CA TRP A 61 -4.56 -14.50 11.91
C TRP A 61 -5.01 -13.09 12.28
N THR A 62 -4.48 -12.06 11.62
CA THR A 62 -4.92 -10.66 11.80
C THR A 62 -6.39 -10.44 11.39
N SER A 63 -6.97 -11.34 10.58
CA SER A 63 -8.39 -11.33 10.21
C SER A 63 -9.34 -11.89 11.29
N THR A 64 -8.82 -12.36 12.44
CA THR A 64 -9.62 -13.05 13.47
C THR A 64 -10.78 -12.18 13.98
N GLY A 65 -12.02 -12.65 13.80
CA GLY A 65 -13.22 -11.93 14.25
C GLY A 65 -13.52 -10.64 13.47
N LEU A 66 -12.79 -10.36 12.39
CA LEU A 66 -13.09 -9.27 11.46
C LEU A 66 -13.99 -9.75 10.32
N THR A 67 -14.59 -8.79 9.63
CA THR A 67 -15.46 -9.07 8.49
C THR A 67 -14.65 -9.00 7.22
N LEU A 68 -14.74 -10.03 6.39
CA LEU A 68 -14.19 -10.01 5.03
C LEU A 68 -15.31 -9.73 4.02
N PRO A 69 -14.98 -9.09 2.88
CA PRO A 69 -15.88 -9.06 1.73
C PRO A 69 -16.41 -10.47 1.42
N LYS A 70 -17.73 -10.62 1.26
CA LYS A 70 -18.33 -11.94 1.05
C LYS A 70 -17.87 -12.52 -0.30
N SER A 71 -17.30 -13.71 -0.24
CA SER A 71 -16.67 -14.41 -1.37
C SER A 71 -17.64 -15.01 -2.41
N ILE A 72 -18.96 -14.82 -2.27
CA ILE A 72 -19.96 -15.47 -3.11
C ILE A 72 -20.37 -14.55 -4.26
N PRO A 73 -20.07 -14.88 -5.52
CA PRO A 73 -20.46 -14.07 -6.67
C PRO A 73 -21.97 -14.16 -6.96
N PRO A 74 -22.59 -13.05 -7.41
CA PRO A 74 -21.98 -11.74 -7.42
C PRO A 74 -21.95 -11.17 -5.98
N ALA A 75 -20.78 -10.69 -5.56
CA ALA A 75 -20.67 -9.87 -4.37
C ALA A 75 -21.58 -8.64 -4.53
N PRO A 76 -22.13 -8.09 -3.43
CA PRO A 76 -22.90 -6.85 -3.49
C PRO A 76 -22.18 -5.74 -4.27
N ALA A 77 -22.92 -5.02 -5.10
CA ALA A 77 -22.35 -3.88 -5.82
C ALA A 77 -21.97 -2.76 -4.84
N LEU A 78 -20.89 -2.05 -5.16
CA LEU A 78 -20.49 -0.84 -4.45
C LEU A 78 -21.46 0.32 -4.72
N HIS A 79 -21.72 1.14 -3.71
CA HIS A 79 -22.64 2.29 -3.79
C HIS A 79 -21.94 3.61 -3.47
N PHE A 80 -21.78 4.47 -4.47
CA PHE A 80 -21.11 5.77 -4.30
C PHE A 80 -22.11 6.89 -3.99
N PRO A 81 -21.75 7.89 -3.16
CA PRO A 81 -20.42 8.13 -2.55
C PRO A 81 -20.18 7.37 -1.22
N ALA A 82 -21.08 6.48 -0.79
CA ALA A 82 -21.00 5.86 0.53
C ALA A 82 -19.72 5.03 0.73
N GLU A 83 -19.25 4.33 -0.31
CA GLU A 83 -18.04 3.50 -0.25
C GLU A 83 -16.71 4.27 -0.38
N HIS A 84 -16.75 5.61 -0.34
CA HIS A 84 -15.55 6.42 -0.15
C HIS A 84 -15.10 6.47 1.32
N ARG A 85 -15.97 6.08 2.26
CA ARG A 85 -15.67 6.02 3.69
C ARG A 85 -14.59 4.97 4.00
N LEU A 86 -14.03 5.06 5.21
CA LEU A 86 -13.22 3.99 5.79
C LEU A 86 -14.07 2.78 6.24
N HIS A 87 -13.49 1.59 6.15
CA HIS A 87 -14.10 0.30 6.43
C HIS A 87 -13.44 -0.37 7.65
N PHE A 88 -13.71 0.15 8.85
CA PHE A 88 -13.04 -0.25 10.10
C PHE A 88 -13.18 -1.73 10.53
N ASP A 89 -14.13 -2.46 9.96
CA ASP A 89 -14.41 -3.85 10.32
C ASP A 89 -13.67 -4.86 9.44
N VAL A 90 -12.90 -4.42 8.43
CA VAL A 90 -12.02 -5.29 7.65
C VAL A 90 -10.57 -5.22 8.16
N PRO A 91 -9.72 -6.24 7.92
CA PRO A 91 -8.35 -6.24 8.42
C PRO A 91 -7.42 -5.24 7.71
N PHE A 92 -7.55 -5.09 6.39
CA PHE A 92 -6.71 -4.21 5.58
C PHE A 92 -7.56 -3.21 4.79
N GLU A 93 -7.09 -1.97 4.69
CA GLU A 93 -7.63 -0.96 3.79
C GLU A 93 -6.52 0.01 3.42
N TRP A 94 -6.46 0.48 2.19
CA TRP A 94 -5.47 1.46 1.78
C TRP A 94 -5.97 2.40 0.71
N TYR A 95 -5.36 3.58 0.74
CA TYR A 95 -5.34 4.51 -0.38
C TYR A 95 -3.93 4.51 -0.96
N PHE A 96 -3.81 4.07 -2.21
CA PHE A 96 -2.55 4.00 -2.95
C PHE A 96 -2.57 5.05 -4.06
N VAL A 97 -1.64 6.01 -4.00
CA VAL A 97 -1.60 7.15 -4.91
C VAL A 97 -0.28 7.12 -5.67
N THR A 98 -0.35 7.13 -7.00
CA THR A 98 0.83 7.33 -7.86
C THR A 98 0.75 8.67 -8.55
N LEU A 99 1.90 9.31 -8.67
CA LEU A 99 2.08 10.63 -9.24
C LEU A 99 3.10 10.53 -10.37
N SER A 100 2.82 11.15 -11.50
CA SER A 100 3.79 11.39 -12.58
C SER A 100 3.72 12.86 -12.97
N LEU A 101 4.73 13.63 -12.58
CA LEU A 101 4.71 15.09 -12.54
C LEU A 101 5.85 15.67 -13.38
N ASN A 102 5.51 16.51 -14.36
CA ASN A 102 6.48 17.28 -15.15
C ASN A 102 6.71 18.65 -14.51
N LEU A 103 7.97 18.97 -14.25
CA LEU A 103 8.39 20.22 -13.62
C LEU A 103 8.71 21.30 -14.66
N GLU A 104 8.54 22.56 -14.29
CA GLU A 104 8.85 23.71 -15.16
C GLU A 104 10.33 23.78 -15.59
N CYS A 105 11.23 23.21 -14.79
CA CYS A 105 12.66 23.16 -15.08
C CYS A 105 13.03 22.07 -16.11
N GLY A 106 12.04 21.33 -16.64
CA GLY A 106 12.26 20.20 -17.54
C GLY A 106 12.60 18.88 -16.82
N GLY A 107 12.56 18.86 -15.49
CA GLY A 107 12.66 17.63 -14.70
C GLY A 107 11.32 16.91 -14.55
N ARG A 108 11.36 15.71 -13.99
CA ARG A 108 10.19 14.89 -13.67
C ARG A 108 10.30 14.34 -12.25
N VAL A 109 9.16 14.23 -11.59
CA VAL A 109 9.00 13.54 -10.30
C VAL A 109 7.94 12.47 -10.48
N SER A 110 8.30 11.22 -10.18
CA SER A 110 7.34 10.14 -9.99
C SER A 110 7.30 9.76 -8.52
N ALA A 111 6.12 9.64 -7.92
CA ALA A 111 6.01 9.25 -6.52
C ALA A 111 4.89 8.22 -6.31
N VAL A 112 5.11 7.30 -5.39
CA VAL A 112 4.09 6.43 -4.82
C VAL A 112 3.92 6.80 -3.36
N PHE A 113 2.68 7.02 -2.94
CA PHE A 113 2.35 7.33 -1.57
C PHE A 113 1.15 6.50 -1.13
N ILE A 114 1.32 5.79 -0.03
CA ILE A 114 0.33 4.81 0.42
C ILE A 114 -0.03 5.11 1.86
N ILE A 115 -1.31 5.25 2.13
CA ILE A 115 -1.86 5.25 3.49
C ILE A 115 -2.47 3.87 3.72
N PHE A 116 -1.81 3.04 4.52
CA PHE A 116 -2.32 1.74 4.95
C PHE A 116 -3.03 1.87 6.29
N ARG A 117 -4.25 1.35 6.40
CA ARG A 117 -4.97 1.14 7.64
C ARG A 117 -5.05 -0.34 7.96
N LYS A 118 -4.66 -0.70 9.18
CA LYS A 118 -4.76 -2.06 9.72
C LYS A 118 -5.65 -2.06 10.96
N ALA A 119 -6.55 -3.04 11.04
CA ALA A 119 -7.33 -3.27 12.26
C ALA A 119 -6.44 -3.98 13.31
N ILE A 120 -6.40 -3.42 14.51
CA ILE A 120 -5.69 -3.99 15.67
C ILE A 120 -6.65 -4.50 16.74
N GLY A 121 -7.95 -4.53 16.44
CA GLY A 121 -8.95 -5.15 17.28
C GLY A 121 -10.37 -5.08 16.72
N THR A 122 -11.24 -5.91 17.28
CA THR A 122 -12.66 -5.98 16.91
C THR A 122 -13.52 -5.24 17.93
N HIS A 123 -14.75 -4.88 17.58
CA HIS A 123 -15.69 -4.33 18.56
C HIS A 123 -15.94 -5.31 19.73
N ALA A 124 -15.96 -6.62 19.45
CA ALA A 124 -16.23 -7.64 20.46
C ALA A 124 -15.06 -7.87 21.42
N SER A 125 -13.81 -7.78 20.94
CA SER A 125 -12.61 -8.01 21.75
C SER A 125 -12.16 -6.76 22.51
N SER A 126 -12.55 -5.57 22.06
CA SER A 126 -11.97 -4.33 22.58
C SER A 126 -12.49 -3.94 23.97
N PRO A 127 -11.68 -3.23 24.78
CA PRO A 127 -12.13 -2.65 26.05
C PRO A 127 -13.40 -1.79 25.89
N LYS A 128 -14.20 -1.68 26.95
CA LYS A 128 -15.39 -0.82 26.95
C LYS A 128 -15.03 0.63 26.58
N HIS A 129 -15.92 1.28 25.83
CA HIS A 129 -15.78 2.66 25.34
C HIS A 129 -14.67 2.88 24.29
N THR A 130 -14.12 1.81 23.71
CA THR A 130 -13.25 1.90 22.54
C THR A 130 -14.11 2.22 21.30
N THR A 131 -13.78 3.28 20.57
CA THR A 131 -14.48 3.64 19.32
C THR A 131 -13.98 2.79 18.14
N ASP A 132 -14.64 2.84 16.99
CA ASP A 132 -14.18 2.10 15.80
C ASP A 132 -12.80 2.58 15.32
N LEU A 133 -12.53 3.87 15.43
CA LEU A 133 -11.26 4.48 15.05
C LEU A 133 -10.12 4.13 16.03
N ASP A 134 -10.42 3.98 17.31
CA ASP A 134 -9.41 3.61 18.33
C ASP A 134 -8.80 2.21 18.08
N ARG A 135 -9.51 1.35 17.33
CA ARG A 135 -9.11 -0.03 17.00
C ARG A 135 -8.24 -0.13 15.75
N GLN A 136 -7.70 0.98 15.28
CA GLN A 136 -6.96 1.06 14.01
C GLN A 136 -5.53 1.56 14.24
N ILE A 137 -4.64 1.19 13.33
CA ILE A 137 -3.38 1.90 13.09
C ILE A 137 -3.32 2.31 11.62
N PHE A 138 -2.61 3.41 11.36
CA PHE A 138 -2.35 3.93 10.02
C PHE A 138 -0.84 4.05 9.83
N SER A 139 -0.32 3.59 8.71
CA SER A 139 1.07 3.83 8.30
C SER A 139 1.12 4.52 6.94
N THR A 140 2.16 5.32 6.75
CA THR A 140 2.41 5.99 5.47
C THR A 140 3.74 5.54 4.89
N SER A 141 3.71 5.08 3.64
CA SER A 141 4.89 4.70 2.86
C SER A 141 5.06 5.67 1.69
N LEU A 142 6.29 6.10 1.41
CA LEU A 142 6.62 7.03 0.34
C LEU A 142 7.88 6.57 -0.39
N GLY A 143 7.78 6.46 -1.71
CA GLY A 143 8.91 6.31 -2.62
C GLY A 143 8.83 7.39 -3.69
N ILE A 144 9.97 8.02 -4.01
CA ILE A 144 10.06 9.08 -5.02
C ILE A 144 11.22 8.80 -5.98
N THR A 145 10.96 8.93 -7.27
CA THR A 145 11.99 8.91 -8.32
C THR A 145 12.07 10.31 -8.93
N ILE A 146 13.27 10.91 -8.85
CA ILE A 146 13.54 12.28 -9.27
C ILE A 146 14.44 12.25 -10.50
N GLU A 147 14.01 12.89 -11.57
CA GLU A 147 14.74 13.04 -12.84
C GLU A 147 14.99 14.52 -13.10
N MET A 148 16.25 14.95 -13.09
CA MET A 148 16.62 16.35 -13.34
C MET A 148 17.46 16.48 -14.61
N PRO A 149 17.36 17.58 -15.37
CA PRO A 149 18.13 17.78 -16.59
C PRO A 149 19.64 17.61 -16.35
N GLY A 150 20.28 16.73 -17.12
CA GLY A 150 21.72 16.48 -17.05
C GLY A 150 22.17 15.57 -15.90
N ALA A 151 21.24 14.98 -15.14
CA ALA A 151 21.53 14.01 -14.08
C ALA A 151 20.79 12.67 -14.35
N PRO A 152 21.32 11.53 -13.88
CA PRO A 152 20.56 10.29 -13.88
C PRO A 152 19.36 10.36 -12.94
N ALA A 153 18.34 9.54 -13.21
CA ALA A 153 17.23 9.34 -12.29
C ALA A 153 17.73 8.79 -10.94
N VAL A 154 17.17 9.28 -9.83
CA VAL A 154 17.50 8.81 -8.48
C VAL A 154 16.22 8.50 -7.72
N HIS A 155 16.16 7.30 -7.14
CA HIS A 155 15.07 6.87 -6.28
C HIS A 155 15.41 7.07 -4.80
N HIS A 156 14.43 7.50 -4.01
CA HIS A 156 14.52 7.59 -2.56
C HIS A 156 13.33 6.93 -1.89
N ALA A 157 13.62 6.05 -0.94
CA ALA A 157 12.65 5.50 0.01
C ALA A 157 12.64 6.35 1.28
N PHE A 158 11.46 6.61 1.83
CA PHE A 158 11.30 7.36 3.08
C PHE A 158 11.01 6.44 4.26
N PRO A 159 11.36 6.85 5.48
CA PRO A 159 10.97 6.13 6.69
C PRO A 159 9.45 5.99 6.79
N VAL A 160 9.00 4.78 7.14
CA VAL A 160 7.58 4.53 7.41
C VAL A 160 7.20 5.10 8.77
N ILE A 161 6.08 5.80 8.82
CA ILE A 161 5.56 6.39 10.06
C ILE A 161 4.20 5.79 10.36
N ALA A 162 4.14 4.96 11.40
CA ALA A 162 2.89 4.42 11.93
C ALA A 162 2.27 5.36 12.98
N ARG A 163 0.94 5.40 13.04
CA ARG A 163 0.16 6.22 13.96
C ARG A 163 -1.08 5.47 14.44
N ALA A 164 -1.40 5.59 15.72
CA ALA A 164 -2.65 5.11 16.27
C ALA A 164 -3.58 6.31 16.52
N PRO A 165 -4.80 6.36 15.95
CA PRO A 165 -5.72 7.48 16.15
C PRO A 165 -6.08 7.76 17.61
N ILE A 166 -6.05 6.74 18.48
CA ILE A 166 -6.26 6.89 19.93
C ILE A 166 -5.21 7.80 20.60
N GLU A 167 -4.06 7.99 19.95
CA GLU A 167 -2.97 8.88 20.35
C GLU A 167 -2.97 10.20 19.56
N GLY A 168 -3.93 10.37 18.65
CA GLY A 168 -4.10 11.54 17.79
C GLY A 168 -3.40 11.43 16.44
N GLY A 169 -3.44 12.52 15.67
CA GLY A 169 -2.75 12.61 14.38
C GLY A 169 -3.48 11.95 13.20
N VAL A 170 -4.72 11.46 13.39
CA VAL A 170 -5.57 10.98 12.29
C VAL A 170 -6.90 11.74 12.29
N LYS A 171 -7.31 12.22 11.12
CA LYS A 171 -8.62 12.85 10.89
C LYS A 171 -9.23 12.30 9.61
N TYR A 172 -10.53 12.09 9.58
CA TYR A 172 -11.22 11.58 8.39
C TYR A 172 -12.66 12.09 8.30
N GLY A 173 -13.21 12.07 7.09
CA GLY A 173 -14.62 12.32 6.82
C GLY A 173 -14.97 12.00 5.37
N ASN A 174 -16.27 11.85 5.09
CA ASN A 174 -16.77 11.43 3.78
C ASN A 174 -17.65 12.47 3.09
N ASN A 175 -17.95 13.60 3.75
CA ASN A 175 -18.75 14.68 3.18
C ASN A 175 -18.38 16.03 3.81
N PRO A 176 -17.36 16.73 3.28
CA PRO A 176 -16.50 16.30 2.16
C PRO A 176 -15.53 15.17 2.54
N PHE A 177 -15.02 14.45 1.53
CA PHE A 177 -13.95 13.48 1.72
C PHE A 177 -12.71 14.17 2.27
N HIS A 178 -12.15 13.65 3.36
CA HIS A 178 -10.81 14.00 3.78
C HIS A 178 -10.19 12.84 4.56
N LEU A 179 -8.88 12.71 4.47
CA LEU A 179 -8.07 11.79 5.26
C LEU A 179 -6.75 12.48 5.57
N THR A 180 -6.43 12.65 6.85
CA THR A 180 -5.15 13.20 7.32
C THR A 180 -4.48 12.17 8.21
N VAL A 181 -3.21 11.87 7.95
CA VAL A 181 -2.37 10.99 8.76
C VAL A 181 -1.04 11.70 9.02
N GLY A 182 -0.86 12.18 10.24
CA GLY A 182 0.25 13.05 10.61
C GLY A 182 0.19 14.37 9.86
N LYS A 183 1.19 14.63 9.03
CA LYS A 183 1.25 15.80 8.16
C LYS A 183 0.66 15.55 6.78
N ASN A 184 0.56 14.29 6.36
CA ASN A 184 0.05 13.92 5.04
C ASN A 184 -1.47 14.05 5.00
N SER A 185 -2.02 14.55 3.90
CA SER A 185 -3.48 14.67 3.76
C SER A 185 -3.99 14.58 2.33
N PHE A 186 -5.19 14.03 2.22
CA PHE A 186 -6.06 14.06 1.06
C PHE A 186 -7.31 14.85 1.43
N ASN A 187 -7.65 15.90 0.70
CA ASN A 187 -8.84 16.73 0.94
C ASN A 187 -9.61 16.89 -0.35
N GLY A 188 -10.80 16.30 -0.42
CA GLY A 188 -11.54 16.09 -1.65
C GLY A 188 -12.97 16.63 -1.62
N SER A 189 -13.71 16.31 -2.69
CA SER A 189 -15.16 16.52 -2.76
C SER A 189 -15.93 15.39 -2.05
N VAL A 190 -17.24 15.33 -2.19
CA VAL A 190 -18.02 14.16 -1.75
C VAL A 190 -17.70 12.89 -2.56
N ASP A 191 -17.27 13.05 -3.81
CA ASP A 191 -16.88 11.97 -4.74
C ASP A 191 -15.34 11.86 -4.85
N VAL A 192 -14.63 12.26 -3.79
CA VAL A 192 -13.16 12.32 -3.67
C VAL A 192 -12.52 13.36 -4.57
N PHE A 193 -12.65 13.28 -5.90
CA PHE A 193 -12.10 14.28 -6.81
C PHE A 193 -13.09 15.44 -7.07
N PRO A 194 -12.63 16.69 -7.31
CA PRO A 194 -11.25 17.15 -7.28
C PRO A 194 -10.63 16.99 -5.89
N LEU A 195 -9.33 16.68 -5.86
CA LEU A 195 -8.59 16.27 -4.68
C LEU A 195 -7.35 17.16 -4.49
N ARG A 196 -7.20 17.74 -3.31
CA ARG A 196 -5.94 18.34 -2.85
C ARG A 196 -5.12 17.27 -2.15
N VAL A 197 -3.91 17.03 -2.65
CA VAL A 197 -2.96 16.08 -2.06
C VAL A 197 -1.81 16.88 -1.45
N HIS A 198 -1.49 16.59 -0.18
CA HIS A 198 -0.32 17.10 0.51
C HIS A 198 0.48 15.93 1.10
N ILE A 199 1.76 15.82 0.73
CA ILE A 199 2.68 14.77 1.20
C ILE A 199 3.94 15.45 1.77
N ASP A 200 4.33 15.09 2.98
CA ASP A 200 5.54 15.50 3.69
C ASP A 200 6.46 14.29 3.88
N GLY A 201 7.62 14.33 3.24
CA GLY A 201 8.72 13.38 3.39
C GLY A 201 9.85 14.02 4.20
N PRO A 202 10.12 13.58 5.44
CA PRO A 202 11.06 14.26 6.34
C PRO A 202 12.54 14.20 5.92
N GLY A 203 12.88 13.46 4.87
CA GLY A 203 14.26 13.21 4.43
C GLY A 203 15.11 12.43 5.43
N ASP A 204 16.31 12.06 5.01
CA ASP A 204 17.36 11.51 5.87
C ASP A 204 18.74 11.77 5.26
N SER A 205 19.44 12.74 5.84
CA SER A 205 20.78 13.14 5.40
C SER A 205 21.85 12.04 5.52
N LEU A 206 21.64 11.02 6.38
CA LEU A 206 22.61 9.93 6.57
C LEU A 206 22.67 8.99 5.36
N VAL A 207 21.55 8.87 4.65
CA VAL A 207 21.42 8.05 3.44
C VAL A 207 21.22 8.90 2.18
N GLY A 208 21.42 10.22 2.27
CA GLY A 208 21.27 11.15 1.15
C GLY A 208 19.82 11.27 0.64
N CYS A 209 18.83 10.99 1.49
CA CYS A 209 17.41 11.15 1.18
C CYS A 209 17.01 12.63 1.40
N PRO A 210 16.52 13.34 0.39
CA PRO A 210 16.16 14.75 0.51
C PRO A 210 14.86 14.92 1.30
N THR A 211 14.67 16.11 1.87
CA THR A 211 13.35 16.53 2.35
C THR A 211 12.42 16.79 1.17
N ILE A 212 11.17 16.34 1.28
CA ILE A 212 10.16 16.46 0.21
C ILE A 212 8.88 17.07 0.77
N GLU A 213 8.30 18.02 0.03
CA GLU A 213 6.93 18.50 0.20
C GLU A 213 6.24 18.49 -1.16
N ILE A 214 5.15 17.75 -1.30
CA ILE A 214 4.35 17.67 -2.54
C ILE A 214 2.98 18.25 -2.26
N ASP A 215 2.56 19.20 -3.08
CA ASP A 215 1.36 20.00 -2.88
C ASP A 215 0.61 20.14 -4.20
N LEU A 216 -0.43 19.33 -4.39
CA LEU A 216 -1.06 19.11 -5.70
C LEU A 216 -2.55 19.36 -5.69
N ASP A 217 -3.03 19.96 -6.78
CA ASP A 217 -4.43 20.04 -7.17
C ASP A 217 -4.70 19.01 -8.28
N CYS A 218 -5.43 17.95 -7.94
CA CYS A 218 -5.83 16.89 -8.85
C CYS A 218 -7.29 17.13 -9.28
N SER A 219 -7.50 17.37 -10.57
CA SER A 219 -8.82 17.61 -11.15
C SER A 219 -9.60 16.30 -11.32
N ALA A 220 -10.94 16.37 -11.25
CA ALA A 220 -11.85 15.26 -11.56
C ALA A 220 -11.96 15.03 -13.07
N THR A 221 -10.87 14.63 -13.72
CA THR A 221 -10.79 14.51 -15.19
C THR A 221 -11.47 13.25 -15.69
N ASN A 222 -11.34 12.13 -14.97
CA ASN A 222 -11.85 10.83 -15.41
C ASN A 222 -12.67 10.16 -14.30
N PRO A 223 -13.70 9.38 -14.67
CA PRO A 223 -14.52 8.69 -13.69
C PRO A 223 -13.71 7.60 -12.97
N LEU A 224 -14.16 7.22 -11.78
CA LEU A 224 -13.71 5.96 -11.18
C LEU A 224 -14.13 4.79 -12.06
N PHE A 225 -13.40 3.69 -11.96
CA PHE A 225 -13.78 2.41 -12.52
C PHE A 225 -13.61 1.30 -11.49
N LEU A 226 -14.42 0.25 -11.65
CA LEU A 226 -14.43 -0.88 -10.74
C LEU A 226 -13.43 -1.95 -11.17
N GLN A 227 -12.70 -2.50 -10.22
CA GLN A 227 -11.84 -3.64 -10.44
C GLN A 227 -12.66 -4.94 -10.34
N GLY A 228 -12.17 -6.02 -10.96
CA GLY A 228 -12.83 -7.32 -10.88
C GLY A 228 -14.31 -7.29 -11.29
N VAL A 229 -15.14 -8.09 -10.61
CA VAL A 229 -16.58 -8.16 -10.89
C VAL A 229 -17.32 -7.25 -9.92
N ASN A 230 -17.84 -6.12 -10.42
CA ASN A 230 -18.55 -5.11 -9.62
C ASN A 230 -17.73 -4.54 -8.44
N GLY A 231 -16.41 -4.45 -8.59
CA GLY A 231 -15.50 -3.99 -7.55
C GLY A 231 -14.92 -5.13 -6.71
N PHE A 232 -15.41 -6.37 -6.86
CA PHE A 232 -14.92 -7.50 -6.08
C PHE A 232 -13.80 -8.26 -6.81
N VAL A 233 -12.69 -8.46 -6.10
CA VAL A 233 -11.56 -9.30 -6.52
C VAL A 233 -11.31 -10.36 -5.44
N GLY A 234 -11.45 -11.64 -5.81
CA GLY A 234 -11.17 -12.73 -4.88
C GLY A 234 -11.42 -14.11 -5.48
N ALA A 235 -11.02 -15.14 -4.75
CA ALA A 235 -11.22 -16.54 -5.11
C ALA A 235 -11.66 -17.37 -3.88
N PRO A 236 -12.35 -18.50 -4.06
CA PRO A 236 -12.70 -19.39 -2.93
C PRO A 236 -11.44 -19.83 -2.16
N GLY A 237 -11.40 -19.53 -0.86
CA GLY A 237 -10.24 -19.83 0.02
C GLY A 237 -9.00 -18.99 -0.24
N GLY A 238 -9.11 -17.93 -1.06
CA GLY A 238 -8.08 -16.93 -1.29
C GLY A 238 -8.44 -15.58 -0.62
N PRO A 239 -7.62 -14.54 -0.82
CA PRO A 239 -7.96 -13.22 -0.31
C PRO A 239 -9.21 -12.67 -1.02
N THR A 240 -9.90 -11.78 -0.32
CA THR A 240 -11.13 -11.13 -0.77
C THR A 240 -11.01 -9.63 -0.61
N TRP A 241 -11.27 -8.91 -1.69
CA TRP A 241 -11.06 -7.48 -1.79
C TRP A 241 -12.25 -6.81 -2.46
N TYR A 242 -12.64 -5.64 -1.95
CA TYR A 242 -13.32 -4.63 -2.76
C TYR A 242 -12.31 -3.59 -3.20
N TYR A 243 -12.42 -3.15 -4.45
CA TYR A 243 -11.39 -2.39 -5.11
C TYR A 243 -11.94 -1.57 -6.29
N TYR A 244 -11.60 -0.29 -6.32
CA TYR A 244 -11.85 0.62 -7.42
C TYR A 244 -10.75 1.68 -7.51
N SER A 245 -10.66 2.33 -8.66
CA SER A 245 -9.54 3.21 -9.00
C SER A 245 -10.01 4.46 -9.75
N TRP A 246 -9.24 5.55 -9.62
CA TRP A 246 -9.30 6.73 -10.47
C TRP A 246 -7.98 6.84 -11.24
N ALA A 247 -8.05 6.74 -12.56
CA ALA A 247 -6.89 6.90 -13.43
C ALA A 247 -6.85 8.31 -14.04
N ASN A 248 -5.68 8.73 -14.52
CA ASN A 248 -5.51 9.87 -15.42
C ASN A 248 -6.09 11.20 -14.87
N GLN A 249 -6.06 11.44 -13.55
CA GLN A 249 -6.56 12.70 -13.00
C GLN A 249 -5.55 13.82 -13.30
N SER A 250 -5.97 14.85 -14.04
CA SER A 250 -5.07 15.95 -14.44
C SER A 250 -4.56 16.69 -13.20
N THR A 251 -3.24 16.83 -13.09
CA THR A 251 -2.57 17.25 -11.87
C THR A 251 -1.64 18.43 -12.11
N THR A 252 -1.74 19.42 -11.24
CA THR A 252 -0.85 20.60 -11.18
C THR A 252 -0.50 20.92 -9.74
N GLY A 253 0.45 21.81 -9.49
CA GLY A 253 0.83 22.22 -8.14
C GLY A 253 2.33 22.46 -8.01
N SER A 254 2.91 21.99 -6.91
CA SER A 254 4.32 22.20 -6.60
C SER A 254 4.96 21.00 -5.92
N VAL A 255 6.26 20.84 -6.14
CA VAL A 255 7.13 19.95 -5.38
C VAL A 255 8.26 20.79 -4.79
N LYS A 256 8.58 20.61 -3.51
CA LYS A 256 9.80 21.13 -2.90
C LYS A 256 10.76 20.00 -2.62
N ILE A 257 12.02 20.15 -3.05
CA ILE A 257 13.12 19.21 -2.83
C ILE A 257 14.21 19.96 -2.09
N ASP A 258 14.52 19.58 -0.84
CA ASP A 258 15.47 20.31 0.01
C ASP A 258 15.20 21.81 0.11
N GLY A 259 13.90 22.16 0.21
CA GLY A 259 13.42 23.54 0.27
C GLY A 259 13.44 24.28 -1.07
N HIS A 260 14.00 23.70 -2.15
CA HIS A 260 13.93 24.26 -3.49
C HIS A 260 12.56 24.00 -4.11
N HIS A 261 11.88 25.07 -4.50
CA HIS A 261 10.53 25.00 -5.05
C HIS A 261 10.55 24.76 -6.56
N HIS A 262 9.74 23.79 -7.01
CA HIS A 262 9.53 23.45 -8.43
C HIS A 262 8.04 23.48 -8.75
N VAL A 263 7.65 24.25 -9.77
CA VAL A 263 6.26 24.24 -10.27
C VAL A 263 6.01 22.98 -11.10
N VAL A 264 4.91 22.30 -10.82
CA VAL A 264 4.39 21.20 -11.65
C VAL A 264 3.54 21.80 -12.77
N THR A 265 4.03 21.68 -14.00
CA THR A 265 3.37 22.26 -15.20
C THR A 265 2.31 21.36 -15.78
N SER A 266 2.47 20.05 -15.61
CA SER A 266 1.51 19.02 -16.01
C SER A 266 1.81 17.73 -15.26
N GLY A 267 0.82 16.86 -15.13
CA GLY A 267 1.00 15.55 -14.55
C GLY A 267 -0.31 14.78 -14.48
N VAL A 268 -0.19 13.53 -14.05
CA VAL A 268 -1.32 12.63 -13.80
C VAL A 268 -1.22 12.04 -12.40
N THR A 269 -2.38 11.89 -11.76
CA THR A 269 -2.55 11.17 -10.50
C THR A 269 -3.41 9.94 -10.75
N TRP A 270 -2.92 8.79 -10.26
CA TRP A 270 -3.72 7.60 -10.03
C TRP A 270 -4.08 7.52 -8.55
N MET A 271 -5.27 7.03 -8.24
CA MET A 271 -5.63 6.67 -6.88
C MET A 271 -6.42 5.37 -6.86
N ASP A 272 -5.96 4.44 -6.03
CA ASP A 272 -6.67 3.23 -5.65
C ASP A 272 -7.30 3.37 -4.28
N HIS A 273 -8.47 2.76 -4.12
CA HIS A 273 -9.05 2.49 -2.81
C HIS A 273 -9.46 1.03 -2.73
N GLN A 274 -8.84 0.30 -1.81
CA GLN A 274 -9.01 -1.13 -1.68
C GLN A 274 -9.08 -1.55 -0.21
N TRP A 275 -9.98 -2.49 0.09
CA TRP A 275 -10.17 -3.01 1.45
C TRP A 275 -10.61 -4.46 1.43
N GLY A 276 -10.20 -5.20 2.46
CA GLY A 276 -10.44 -6.63 2.55
C GLY A 276 -9.34 -7.37 3.31
N GLY A 277 -9.06 -8.60 2.91
CA GLY A 277 -7.98 -9.40 3.49
C GLY A 277 -8.08 -10.89 3.18
N TRP A 278 -7.41 -11.68 4.01
CA TRP A 278 -7.34 -13.13 3.89
C TRP A 278 -8.27 -13.82 4.90
N ASP A 279 -8.79 -14.98 4.52
CA ASP A 279 -9.47 -15.86 5.46
C ASP A 279 -8.55 -16.23 6.64
N VAL A 280 -9.13 -16.34 7.83
CA VAL A 280 -8.41 -16.80 9.02
C VAL A 280 -7.96 -18.24 8.78
N PRO A 281 -6.66 -18.58 8.99
CA PRO A 281 -6.19 -19.94 8.83
C PRO A 281 -6.97 -20.94 9.69
N THR A 282 -7.41 -22.04 9.09
CA THR A 282 -8.18 -23.11 9.76
C THR A 282 -7.31 -24.20 10.38
N SER A 283 -5.99 -24.07 10.27
CA SER A 283 -4.99 -25.02 10.76
C SER A 283 -3.79 -24.27 11.33
N PRO A 284 -3.14 -24.78 12.40
CA PRO A 284 -1.94 -24.20 13.01
C PRO A 284 -0.68 -24.48 12.16
N THR A 285 -0.78 -24.28 10.85
CA THR A 285 0.33 -24.46 9.91
C THR A 285 0.89 -23.11 9.52
N LYS A 286 2.22 -23.01 9.46
CA LYS A 286 2.91 -21.82 8.96
C LYS A 286 2.31 -21.41 7.60
N PRO A 287 1.99 -20.13 7.39
CA PRO A 287 1.50 -19.67 6.10
C PRO A 287 2.56 -19.93 5.01
N GLY A 288 2.10 -20.27 3.82
CA GLY A 288 2.97 -20.32 2.64
C GLY A 288 3.48 -18.93 2.30
N GLY A 289 4.68 -18.84 1.73
CA GLY A 289 5.16 -17.61 1.09
C GLY A 289 4.35 -17.31 -0.17
N GLY A 290 4.17 -16.03 -0.47
CA GLY A 290 3.39 -15.56 -1.60
C GLY A 290 3.65 -14.09 -1.88
N GLY A 291 3.28 -13.65 -3.06
CA GLY A 291 3.43 -12.26 -3.48
C GLY A 291 2.73 -12.03 -4.80
N TRP A 292 2.92 -10.86 -5.37
CA TRP A 292 2.38 -10.49 -6.66
C TRP A 292 3.28 -9.47 -7.35
N CYS A 293 3.24 -9.48 -8.68
CA CYS A 293 3.54 -8.29 -9.45
C CYS A 293 2.22 -7.60 -9.77
N TRP A 294 2.08 -6.32 -9.39
CA TRP A 294 0.91 -5.51 -9.73
C TRP A 294 1.32 -4.34 -10.61
N PHE A 295 0.41 -3.95 -11.50
CA PHE A 295 0.65 -2.90 -12.49
C PHE A 295 -0.55 -1.97 -12.54
N GLU A 296 -0.29 -0.66 -12.55
CA GLU A 296 -1.20 0.34 -13.10
C GLU A 296 -0.49 1.06 -14.24
N PHE A 297 -1.24 1.27 -15.32
CA PHE A 297 -0.79 2.06 -16.45
C PHE A 297 -1.86 3.06 -16.85
N GLN A 298 -1.39 4.28 -17.10
CA GLN A 298 -2.14 5.45 -17.50
C GLN A 298 -1.68 5.85 -18.89
N PHE A 299 -2.55 5.68 -19.88
CA PHE A 299 -2.25 5.96 -21.27
C PHE A 299 -2.97 7.22 -21.77
N ASP A 300 -2.42 7.79 -22.83
CA ASP A 300 -3.07 8.86 -23.58
C ASP A 300 -4.49 8.47 -24.05
N GLY A 301 -5.37 9.47 -24.10
CA GLY A 301 -6.74 9.29 -24.61
C GLY A 301 -7.74 8.71 -23.61
N ASN A 302 -7.54 8.92 -22.30
CA ASN A 302 -8.38 8.41 -21.22
C ASN A 302 -8.50 6.87 -21.25
N ARG A 303 -7.34 6.23 -21.18
CA ARG A 303 -7.22 4.77 -21.14
C ARG A 303 -6.36 4.36 -19.96
N ALA A 304 -6.70 3.23 -19.37
CA ALA A 304 -5.99 2.69 -18.23
C ALA A 304 -5.95 1.17 -18.29
N LEU A 305 -4.96 0.58 -17.62
CA LEU A 305 -4.84 -0.84 -17.45
C LEU A 305 -4.37 -1.13 -16.03
N THR A 306 -5.07 -2.02 -15.32
CA THR A 306 -4.58 -2.67 -14.12
C THR A 306 -4.33 -4.13 -14.37
N LEU A 307 -3.30 -4.70 -13.74
CA LEU A 307 -3.02 -6.13 -13.74
C LEU A 307 -2.45 -6.59 -12.41
N ALA A 308 -2.84 -7.78 -11.97
CA ALA A 308 -2.23 -8.49 -10.85
C ALA A 308 -1.77 -9.88 -11.31
N CYS A 309 -0.49 -10.19 -11.09
CA CYS A 309 0.18 -11.43 -11.45
C CYS A 309 0.71 -12.10 -10.16
N PRO A 310 -0.09 -12.93 -9.48
CA PRO A 310 0.31 -13.56 -8.22
C PRO A 310 1.38 -14.65 -8.42
N HIS A 311 2.24 -14.83 -7.42
CA HIS A 311 3.25 -15.90 -7.36
C HIS A 311 3.38 -16.50 -5.95
N SER A 312 3.99 -17.69 -5.84
CA SER A 312 4.12 -18.46 -4.61
C SER A 312 5.41 -18.16 -3.82
N GLY A 313 5.82 -16.89 -3.77
CA GLY A 313 7.06 -16.45 -3.09
C GLY A 313 8.35 -16.76 -3.86
N LYS A 314 8.24 -17.33 -5.07
CA LYS A 314 9.31 -17.34 -6.07
C LYS A 314 8.76 -16.80 -7.37
N ILE A 315 9.43 -15.80 -7.92
CA ILE A 315 9.12 -15.33 -9.26
C ILE A 315 9.71 -16.29 -10.28
N VAL A 316 8.86 -16.78 -11.17
CA VAL A 316 9.25 -17.59 -12.31
C VAL A 316 9.29 -16.70 -13.56
N PRO A 317 9.99 -17.11 -14.64
CA PRO A 317 10.11 -16.27 -15.84
C PRO A 317 8.79 -15.89 -16.50
N SER A 318 7.71 -16.63 -16.24
CA SER A 318 6.40 -16.38 -16.82
C SER A 318 5.28 -16.61 -15.81
N LEU A 319 4.41 -15.61 -15.62
CA LEU A 319 3.27 -15.61 -14.70
C LEU A 319 1.98 -15.33 -15.47
N TRP A 320 0.86 -15.84 -14.94
CA TRP A 320 -0.47 -15.45 -15.40
C TRP A 320 -1.05 -14.43 -14.43
N GLY A 321 -1.80 -13.48 -14.99
CA GLY A 321 -2.49 -12.45 -14.24
C GLY A 321 -3.85 -12.11 -14.82
N PHE A 322 -4.52 -11.22 -14.12
CA PHE A 322 -5.84 -10.71 -14.47
C PHE A 322 -5.92 -9.23 -14.13
N GLY A 323 -6.89 -8.52 -14.71
CA GLY A 323 -7.15 -7.14 -14.33
C GLY A 323 -8.21 -6.49 -15.20
N VAL A 324 -8.14 -5.17 -15.34
CA VAL A 324 -9.14 -4.37 -16.05
C VAL A 324 -8.47 -3.42 -17.03
N TYR A 325 -8.90 -3.47 -18.29
CA TYR A 325 -8.64 -2.43 -19.27
C TYR A 325 -9.81 -1.44 -19.30
N VAL A 326 -9.50 -0.14 -19.39
CA VAL A 326 -10.48 0.94 -19.43
C VAL A 326 -10.23 1.82 -20.65
N GLU A 327 -11.31 2.18 -21.35
CA GLU A 327 -11.31 3.24 -22.35
C GLU A 327 -12.56 4.11 -22.14
N GLY A 328 -12.36 5.37 -21.74
CA GLY A 328 -13.45 6.28 -21.44
C GLY A 328 -14.27 5.84 -20.23
N LYS A 329 -15.51 5.39 -20.46
CA LYS A 329 -16.43 4.85 -19.43
C LYS A 329 -16.60 3.34 -19.53
N SER A 330 -15.95 2.70 -20.51
CA SER A 330 -16.03 1.27 -20.74
C SER A 330 -14.89 0.59 -20.00
N SER A 331 -15.18 -0.53 -19.37
CA SER A 331 -14.20 -1.38 -18.68
C SER A 331 -14.36 -2.83 -19.13
N SER A 332 -13.24 -3.51 -19.36
CA SER A 332 -13.18 -4.91 -19.77
C SER A 332 -12.28 -5.68 -18.81
N LEU A 333 -12.77 -6.82 -18.32
CA LEU A 333 -11.90 -7.80 -17.66
C LEU A 333 -10.94 -8.39 -18.68
N VAL A 334 -9.68 -8.47 -18.30
CA VAL A 334 -8.60 -8.99 -19.14
C VAL A 334 -7.78 -10.01 -18.38
N GLU A 335 -7.22 -10.96 -19.12
CA GLU A 335 -6.16 -11.84 -18.64
C GLU A 335 -4.82 -11.35 -19.22
N ALA A 336 -3.73 -11.62 -18.51
CA ALA A 336 -2.40 -11.29 -18.98
C ALA A 336 -1.43 -12.44 -18.77
N LYS A 337 -0.54 -12.64 -19.75
CA LYS A 337 0.69 -13.38 -19.56
C LYS A 337 1.81 -12.39 -19.34
N LEU A 338 2.48 -12.49 -18.19
CA LEU A 338 3.63 -11.68 -17.83
C LEU A 338 4.91 -12.49 -18.08
N ASP A 339 5.81 -11.96 -18.88
CA ASP A 339 7.18 -12.44 -19.01
C ASP A 339 8.12 -11.46 -18.27
N VAL A 340 8.86 -12.00 -17.30
CA VAL A 340 9.73 -11.23 -16.40
C VAL A 340 11.11 -11.10 -17.03
N GLY A 341 11.59 -9.87 -17.15
CA GLY A 341 12.86 -9.54 -17.78
C GLY A 341 14.03 -9.44 -16.80
N GLN A 342 14.63 -8.25 -16.75
CA GLN A 342 15.77 -7.96 -15.89
C GLN A 342 15.37 -7.85 -14.42
N PHE A 343 16.37 -7.97 -13.55
CA PHE A 343 16.22 -7.82 -12.11
C PHE A 343 17.19 -6.77 -11.59
N ALA A 344 16.72 -6.00 -10.60
CA ALA A 344 17.53 -5.14 -9.76
C ALA A 344 17.60 -5.72 -8.34
N LYS A 345 18.80 -5.69 -7.76
CA LYS A 345 19.02 -6.18 -6.41
C LYS A 345 18.83 -5.05 -5.41
N SER A 346 18.05 -5.26 -4.36
CA SER A 346 17.93 -4.31 -3.25
C SER A 346 19.25 -4.24 -2.47
N PRO A 347 19.74 -3.02 -2.15
CA PRO A 347 20.90 -2.84 -1.29
C PRO A 347 20.57 -3.07 0.20
N GLU A 348 19.29 -3.07 0.58
CA GLU A 348 18.85 -3.17 1.97
C GLU A 348 18.56 -4.62 2.40
N THR A 349 18.01 -5.43 1.49
CA THR A 349 17.49 -6.77 1.80
C THR A 349 18.07 -7.88 0.94
N ASP A 350 18.95 -7.54 -0.01
CA ASP A 350 19.47 -8.45 -1.03
C ASP A 350 18.41 -9.10 -1.95
N ALA A 351 17.13 -8.74 -1.83
CA ALA A 351 16.04 -9.23 -2.67
C ALA A 351 16.25 -8.84 -4.13
N ASN A 352 15.83 -9.69 -5.06
CA ASN A 352 15.88 -9.42 -6.50
C ASN A 352 14.49 -9.07 -7.01
N TYR A 353 14.29 -7.80 -7.33
CA TYR A 353 13.02 -7.29 -7.88
C TYR A 353 13.12 -7.18 -9.39
N PRO A 354 12.09 -7.59 -10.15
CA PRO A 354 12.02 -7.30 -11.57
C PRO A 354 12.12 -5.81 -11.86
N SER A 355 12.82 -5.46 -12.94
CA SER A 355 12.96 -4.08 -13.42
C SER A 355 12.63 -3.92 -14.91
N ALA A 356 12.20 -4.99 -15.56
CA ALA A 356 11.66 -4.95 -16.91
C ALA A 356 10.59 -6.03 -17.09
N TRP A 357 9.52 -5.69 -17.79
CA TRP A 357 8.38 -6.59 -17.99
C TRP A 357 7.87 -6.53 -19.43
N HIS A 358 7.40 -7.68 -19.89
CA HIS A 358 6.66 -7.81 -21.14
C HIS A 358 5.32 -8.50 -20.84
N LEU A 359 4.23 -7.93 -21.31
CA LEU A 359 2.88 -8.35 -20.96
C LEU A 359 2.08 -8.57 -22.26
N VAL A 360 1.47 -9.75 -22.37
CA VAL A 360 0.47 -10.02 -23.42
C VAL A 360 -0.90 -10.03 -22.77
N VAL A 361 -1.69 -9.00 -23.05
CA VAL A 361 -3.02 -8.76 -22.44
C VAL A 361 -4.11 -9.14 -23.43
N GLN A 362 -5.06 -9.95 -22.99
CA GLN A 362 -6.08 -10.53 -23.86
C GLN A 362 -7.47 -10.60 -23.22
N SER A 363 -8.49 -10.39 -24.05
CA SER A 363 -9.90 -10.68 -23.83
C SER A 363 -10.60 -10.83 -25.19
N ALA A 364 -11.92 -10.96 -25.20
CA ALA A 364 -12.68 -11.00 -26.45
C ALA A 364 -12.55 -9.71 -27.28
N THR A 365 -12.29 -8.56 -26.65
CA THR A 365 -12.25 -7.25 -27.30
C THR A 365 -10.92 -6.52 -27.19
N VAL A 366 -10.01 -6.95 -26.30
CA VAL A 366 -8.72 -6.31 -26.06
C VAL A 366 -7.61 -7.30 -26.33
N ASN A 367 -6.65 -6.97 -27.19
CA ASN A 367 -5.45 -7.76 -27.45
C ASN A 367 -4.26 -6.80 -27.54
N LEU A 368 -3.44 -6.73 -26.51
CA LEU A 368 -2.34 -5.78 -26.41
C LEU A 368 -1.02 -6.50 -26.11
N ASP A 369 0.01 -6.12 -26.83
CA ASP A 369 1.41 -6.34 -26.52
C ASP A 369 1.92 -5.09 -25.77
N VAL A 370 2.31 -5.27 -24.51
CA VAL A 370 2.65 -4.20 -23.57
C VAL A 370 4.09 -4.36 -23.11
N VAL A 371 4.92 -3.37 -23.43
CA VAL A 371 6.35 -3.31 -23.07
C VAL A 371 6.53 -2.25 -22.00
N VAL A 372 7.14 -2.64 -20.88
CA VAL A 372 7.29 -1.78 -19.70
C VAL A 372 8.78 -1.57 -19.40
N THR A 373 9.16 -0.32 -19.20
CA THR A 373 10.53 0.07 -18.85
C THR A 373 10.50 0.90 -17.57
N THR A 374 11.25 0.47 -16.56
CA THR A 374 11.44 1.24 -15.33
C THR A 374 12.24 2.51 -15.58
N VAL A 375 11.93 3.58 -14.85
CA VAL A 375 12.67 4.85 -14.91
C VAL A 375 14.12 4.68 -14.42
N CYS A 376 14.32 3.86 -13.39
CA CYS A 376 15.63 3.38 -12.97
C CYS A 376 15.52 1.97 -12.39
N ASP A 377 16.64 1.24 -12.39
CA ASP A 377 16.68 -0.17 -12.00
C ASP A 377 16.15 -0.40 -10.58
N GLN A 378 16.64 0.38 -9.60
CA GLN A 378 16.33 0.16 -8.20
C GLN A 378 15.33 1.19 -7.67
N GLN A 379 14.12 0.71 -7.35
CA GLN A 379 12.99 1.50 -6.85
C GLN A 379 12.26 0.76 -5.71
N SER A 380 13.02 0.17 -4.76
CA SER A 380 12.44 -0.40 -3.55
C SER A 380 12.19 0.64 -2.47
N LEU A 381 11.17 0.38 -1.66
CA LEU A 381 10.81 1.20 -0.52
C LEU A 381 10.34 0.35 0.66
N TRP A 382 10.39 0.97 1.84
CA TRP A 382 9.88 0.37 3.07
C TRP A 382 8.38 0.56 3.19
N GLN A 383 7.69 -0.52 3.53
CA GLN A 383 6.30 -0.57 3.90
C GLN A 383 6.14 -0.77 5.40
N GLY A 384 4.92 -0.49 5.87
CA GLY A 384 4.50 -0.77 7.25
C GLY A 384 4.90 -2.17 7.72
N GLY A 385 5.28 -2.25 9.01
CA GLY A 385 5.68 -3.51 9.63
C GLY A 385 7.03 -4.07 9.13
N LEU A 386 7.93 -3.19 8.68
CA LEU A 386 9.32 -3.50 8.34
C LEU A 386 9.41 -4.51 7.19
N THR A 387 8.68 -4.27 6.11
CA THR A 387 8.70 -5.09 4.89
C THR A 387 9.17 -4.23 3.72
N GLU A 388 9.98 -4.79 2.84
CA GLU A 388 10.39 -4.08 1.62
C GLU A 388 9.59 -4.56 0.42
N TYR A 389 9.04 -3.62 -0.36
CA TYR A 389 8.46 -3.85 -1.69
C TYR A 389 9.29 -3.11 -2.74
N ALA A 390 9.20 -3.51 -4.00
CA ALA A 390 9.58 -2.65 -5.12
C ALA A 390 8.35 -1.96 -5.69
N GLU A 391 8.43 -0.65 -5.89
CA GLU A 391 7.36 0.20 -6.39
C GLU A 391 7.93 1.08 -7.50
N ALA A 392 8.06 0.47 -8.68
CA ALA A 392 8.88 1.02 -9.74
C ALA A 392 8.07 1.91 -10.69
N ALA A 393 8.36 3.22 -10.66
CA ALA A 393 7.89 4.15 -11.68
C ALA A 393 8.38 3.67 -13.04
N SER A 394 7.47 3.68 -14.02
CA SER A 394 7.71 3.09 -15.33
C SER A 394 7.08 3.92 -16.46
N THR A 395 7.69 3.83 -17.63
CA THR A 395 7.08 4.17 -18.91
C THR A 395 6.58 2.91 -19.60
N VAL A 396 5.50 3.03 -20.36
CA VAL A 396 4.86 1.88 -21.00
C VAL A 396 4.45 2.21 -22.42
N VAL A 397 4.63 1.23 -23.31
CA VAL A 397 4.10 1.26 -24.67
C VAL A 397 3.24 0.03 -24.86
N ALA A 398 2.01 0.23 -25.33
CA ALA A 398 1.05 -0.81 -25.64
C ALA A 398 0.66 -0.73 -27.11
N THR A 399 0.76 -1.85 -27.83
CA THR A 399 0.36 -1.97 -29.24
C THR A 399 -0.59 -3.14 -29.42
N GLY A 400 -1.53 -3.05 -30.35
CA GLY A 400 -2.44 -4.16 -30.64
C GLY A 400 -3.81 -3.69 -31.09
N HIS A 401 -4.86 -4.35 -30.60
CA HIS A 401 -6.24 -4.08 -31.01
C HIS A 401 -7.19 -3.93 -29.82
N VAL A 402 -8.09 -2.96 -29.92
CA VAL A 402 -9.23 -2.76 -29.01
C VAL A 402 -10.50 -2.63 -29.86
N ASP A 403 -11.49 -3.47 -29.58
CA ASP A 403 -12.73 -3.60 -30.37
C ASP A 403 -12.46 -3.76 -31.88
N GLY A 404 -11.42 -4.52 -32.23
CA GLY A 404 -10.99 -4.77 -33.60
C GLY A 404 -10.29 -3.60 -34.29
N LYS A 405 -10.04 -2.49 -33.60
CA LYS A 405 -9.28 -1.34 -34.12
C LYS A 405 -7.85 -1.40 -33.64
N GLU A 406 -6.91 -1.20 -34.55
CA GLU A 406 -5.49 -1.10 -34.23
C GLU A 406 -5.23 0.14 -33.34
N VAL A 407 -4.41 -0.04 -32.30
CA VAL A 407 -4.02 1.00 -31.36
C VAL A 407 -2.52 0.91 -31.05
N THR A 408 -1.90 2.08 -30.90
CA THR A 408 -0.60 2.27 -30.25
C THR A 408 -0.79 3.33 -29.19
N MET A 409 -0.37 3.04 -27.97
CA MET A 409 -0.60 3.87 -26.80
C MET A 409 0.69 3.95 -26.00
N GLU A 410 1.09 5.18 -25.67
CA GLU A 410 2.18 5.44 -24.75
C GLU A 410 1.58 5.90 -23.42
N GLY A 411 2.31 5.65 -22.34
CA GLY A 411 1.83 5.94 -21.01
C GLY A 411 2.90 5.87 -19.95
N VAL A 412 2.44 6.07 -18.72
CA VAL A 412 3.24 6.02 -17.50
C VAL A 412 2.50 5.17 -16.47
N GLY A 413 3.20 4.74 -15.44
CA GLY A 413 2.57 4.03 -14.33
C GLY A 413 3.56 3.44 -13.36
N TYR A 414 3.11 2.47 -12.58
CA TYR A 414 3.89 1.81 -11.55
C TYR A 414 3.84 0.30 -11.68
N CYS A 415 4.93 -0.34 -11.27
CA CYS A 415 5.07 -1.78 -11.17
C CYS A 415 5.44 -2.13 -9.73
N GLU A 416 4.48 -2.69 -9.00
CA GLU A 416 4.67 -3.17 -7.64
C GLU A 416 5.17 -4.63 -7.69
N SER A 417 6.16 -5.00 -6.89
CA SER A 417 6.59 -6.39 -6.70
C SER A 417 6.73 -6.71 -5.22
N VAL A 418 5.90 -7.66 -4.75
CA VAL A 418 5.73 -8.01 -3.34
C VAL A 418 6.17 -9.44 -3.09
N GLY A 419 6.69 -9.73 -1.89
CA GLY A 419 6.97 -11.10 -1.44
C GLY A 419 8.19 -11.75 -2.10
N LEU A 420 9.16 -10.92 -2.54
CA LEU A 420 10.45 -11.36 -3.07
C LEU A 420 11.59 -11.23 -2.05
N GLU A 421 11.39 -10.44 -0.99
CA GLU A 421 12.26 -10.44 0.19
C GLU A 421 12.23 -11.81 0.89
N ASP A 422 13.37 -12.24 1.43
CA ASP A 422 13.43 -13.48 2.21
C ASP A 422 12.56 -13.36 3.48
N TYR A 423 11.55 -14.22 3.54
CA TYR A 423 10.56 -14.20 4.62
C TYR A 423 11.18 -14.46 6.01
N VAL A 424 12.23 -15.29 6.11
CA VAL A 424 12.89 -15.60 7.38
C VAL A 424 13.69 -14.40 7.85
N GLU A 425 14.40 -13.73 6.96
CA GLU A 425 15.16 -12.51 7.27
C GLU A 425 14.22 -11.37 7.69
N ALA A 426 13.13 -11.16 6.96
CA ALA A 426 12.12 -10.16 7.30
C ALA A 426 11.51 -10.41 8.69
N ASN A 427 11.14 -11.65 9.02
CA ASN A 427 10.63 -11.98 10.35
C ASN A 427 11.69 -11.87 11.45
N THR A 428 12.95 -12.19 11.14
CA THR A 428 14.07 -12.00 12.07
C THR A 428 14.25 -10.52 12.39
N ARG A 429 14.19 -9.64 11.39
CA ARG A 429 14.22 -8.19 11.57
C ARG A 429 13.10 -7.68 12.47
N ARG A 430 11.85 -8.14 12.24
CA ARG A 430 10.70 -7.81 13.11
C ARG A 430 10.88 -8.29 14.55
N ASN A 431 11.32 -9.53 14.74
CA ASN A 431 11.58 -10.07 16.07
C ASN A 431 12.65 -9.26 16.82
N MET A 432 13.75 -8.93 16.14
CA MET A 432 14.83 -8.14 16.73
C MET A 432 14.38 -6.73 17.08
N TRP A 433 13.59 -6.09 16.20
CA TRP A 433 12.96 -4.80 16.49
C TRP A 433 12.15 -4.84 17.79
N LEU A 434 11.21 -5.79 17.90
CA LEU A 434 10.33 -5.90 19.06
C LEU A 434 11.08 -6.20 20.35
N LEU A 435 12.09 -7.07 20.31
CA LEU A 435 12.95 -7.36 21.46
C LEU A 435 13.74 -6.12 21.90
N SER A 436 14.22 -5.31 20.94
CA SER A 436 14.89 -4.04 21.24
C SER A 436 13.94 -3.05 21.90
N SER A 437 12.72 -2.88 21.36
CA SER A 437 11.71 -1.98 21.92
C SER A 437 11.38 -2.33 23.38
N LEU A 438 11.24 -3.62 23.69
CA LEU A 438 11.04 -4.10 25.05
C LEU A 438 12.24 -3.83 25.98
N GLN A 439 13.47 -3.82 25.48
CA GLN A 439 14.65 -3.50 26.29
C GLN A 439 14.71 -2.01 26.61
N HIS A 440 14.41 -1.13 25.65
CA HIS A 440 14.40 0.31 25.87
C HIS A 440 13.36 0.73 26.92
N GLU A 441 12.19 0.09 26.95
CA GLU A 441 11.17 0.34 27.98
C GLU A 441 11.63 -0.02 29.41
N ASN A 442 12.59 -0.93 29.56
CA ASN A 442 13.09 -1.38 30.87
C ASN A 442 14.24 -0.51 31.42
N VAL A 443 14.77 0.44 30.64
CA VAL A 443 15.93 1.28 31.02
C VAL A 443 15.51 2.70 31.44
N ASP A 444 14.28 3.12 31.13
CA ASP A 444 13.65 4.40 31.51
C ASP A 444 12.61 4.25 32.62
#